data_AF-A0A1Q3CWU0-F1
#
_entry.id   AF-A0A1Q3CWU0-F1
#
_cell.length_a   1.000
_cell.length_b   1.000
_cell.length_c   1.000
_cell.angle_alpha   90.00
_cell.angle_beta   90.00
_cell.angle_gamma   90.00
#
_symmetry.space_group_name_H-M   'P 1'
#
loop_
_entity.id
_entity.type
_entity.pdbx_description
1 polymer ?
#
loop_
_entity_poly.entity_id
_entity_poly.type
_entity_poly.pdbx_seq_one_letter_code
_entity_poly.pdbx_strand_id
1 'polypeptide(L)'
;MKKGCNFSLHEAWRAFILHSPIVPWSNVVWFPRQIPKHSFCLWLTFRDGHKTLNKLHRWGVVQSVCCAFGCGQKESIDHLFFACPFTTTIWNHFLAKCGFRRCSGGWSVESAWCIQRLQGNSFKSWITKLTLTAVMYQCWMERNNHFFQNSFRNCDSLIESVALDIEGKCRGLIRVADNPTNSELFFNWNLPTSLLSVGASMPAGYSWSLQ
;
A
#
# COMPACT_ATOMS: atom_id res chain seq x y z
N MET A 1 -40.07 -12.00 -26.44
CA MET A 1 -38.65 -12.34 -26.21
C MET A 1 -38.05 -12.84 -27.51
N LYS A 2 -37.04 -12.14 -28.07
CA LYS A 2 -36.39 -12.59 -29.30
C LYS A 2 -35.52 -13.82 -29.00
N LYS A 3 -35.80 -14.94 -29.69
CA LYS A 3 -34.93 -16.13 -29.71
C LYS A 3 -33.69 -15.80 -30.55
N GLY A 4 -32.49 -15.89 -29.95
CA GLY A 4 -31.22 -15.76 -30.68
C GLY A 4 -30.21 -14.75 -30.14
N CYS A 5 -30.38 -14.16 -28.95
CA CYS A 5 -29.35 -13.30 -28.36
C CYS A 5 -28.26 -14.17 -27.72
N ASN A 6 -26.99 -13.94 -28.06
CA ASN A 6 -25.87 -14.52 -27.31
C ASN A 6 -25.88 -13.95 -25.88
N PHE A 7 -26.23 -14.78 -24.90
CA PHE A 7 -26.12 -14.40 -23.50
C PHE A 7 -24.64 -14.37 -23.10
N SER A 8 -24.16 -13.18 -22.72
CA SER A 8 -22.83 -13.02 -22.14
C SER A 8 -22.94 -12.78 -20.64
N LEU A 9 -22.24 -13.60 -19.86
CA LEU A 9 -22.06 -13.38 -18.42
C LEU A 9 -21.53 -11.97 -18.12
N HIS A 10 -20.70 -11.41 -19.00
CA HIS A 10 -20.17 -10.05 -18.86
C HIS A 10 -21.27 -8.97 -19.00
N GLU A 11 -22.21 -9.14 -19.93
CA GLU A 11 -23.32 -8.20 -20.13
C GLU A 11 -24.34 -8.30 -19.00
N ALA A 12 -24.66 -9.52 -18.56
CA ALA A 12 -25.49 -9.74 -17.38
C ALA A 12 -24.87 -9.10 -16.13
N TRP A 13 -23.57 -9.35 -15.89
CA TRP A 13 -22.82 -8.76 -14.78
C TRP A 13 -22.84 -7.22 -14.80
N ARG A 14 -22.62 -6.60 -15.96
CA ARG A 14 -22.71 -5.13 -16.13
C ARG A 14 -24.11 -4.59 -15.88
N ALA A 15 -25.16 -5.35 -16.21
CA ALA A 15 -26.55 -4.96 -15.98
C ALA A 15 -26.96 -5.07 -14.50
N PHE A 16 -26.37 -6.00 -13.74
CA PHE A 16 -26.63 -6.16 -12.30
C PHE A 16 -25.81 -5.21 -11.42
N ILE A 17 -24.65 -4.72 -11.88
CA ILE A 17 -23.84 -3.77 -11.12
C ILE A 17 -24.37 -2.34 -11.30
N LEU A 18 -24.91 -1.80 -10.21
CA LEU A 18 -25.04 -0.35 -10.05
C LEU A 18 -23.65 0.28 -10.16
N HIS A 19 -23.43 1.09 -11.20
CA HIS A 19 -22.17 1.77 -11.44
C HIS A 19 -21.96 2.77 -10.29
N SER A 20 -21.20 2.36 -9.29
CA SER A 20 -20.78 3.25 -8.21
C SER A 20 -19.68 4.17 -8.73
N PRO A 21 -19.64 5.44 -8.29
CA PRO A 21 -18.59 6.36 -8.71
C PRO A 21 -17.21 5.79 -8.35
N ILE A 22 -16.27 5.92 -9.27
CA ILE A 22 -14.89 5.49 -9.05
C ILE A 22 -14.32 6.29 -7.89
N VAL A 23 -13.93 5.59 -6.84
CA VAL A 23 -13.32 6.18 -5.65
C VAL A 23 -11.92 6.71 -5.96
N PRO A 24 -11.51 7.90 -5.47
CA PRO A 24 -10.23 8.53 -5.82
C PRO A 24 -8.98 7.70 -5.46
N TRP A 25 -9.10 6.80 -4.48
CA TRP A 25 -8.00 5.95 -4.02
C TRP A 25 -7.85 4.65 -4.81
N SER A 26 -8.72 4.37 -5.79
CA SER A 26 -8.74 3.08 -6.51
C SER A 26 -7.38 2.72 -7.10
N ASN A 27 -6.72 3.66 -7.78
CA ASN A 27 -5.40 3.46 -8.41
C ASN A 27 -4.23 3.41 -7.41
N VAL A 28 -4.45 3.85 -6.18
CA VAL A 28 -3.46 3.73 -5.09
C VAL A 28 -3.48 2.29 -4.54
N VAL A 29 -4.68 1.71 -4.42
CA VAL A 29 -4.90 0.37 -3.89
C VAL A 29 -4.63 -0.71 -4.94
N TRP A 30 -5.20 -0.52 -6.13
CA TRP A 30 -5.23 -1.50 -7.20
C TRP A 30 -4.29 -1.04 -8.32
N PHE A 31 -3.07 -1.57 -8.31
CA PHE A 31 -2.05 -1.28 -9.30
C PHE A 31 -1.36 -2.56 -9.78
N PRO A 32 -0.73 -2.55 -10.96
CA PRO A 32 -0.06 -3.74 -11.50
C PRO A 32 1.05 -4.26 -10.58
N ARG A 33 1.22 -5.59 -10.56
CA ARG A 33 2.26 -6.32 -9.77
C ARG A 33 2.22 -6.09 -8.25
N GLN A 34 1.11 -5.62 -7.70
CA GLN A 34 0.88 -5.51 -6.26
C GLN A 34 0.94 -6.87 -5.52
N ILE A 35 1.02 -6.84 -4.18
CA ILE A 35 0.90 -8.02 -3.31
C ILE A 35 -0.55 -8.11 -2.82
N PRO A 36 -1.39 -9.07 -3.28
CA PRO A 36 -2.84 -9.04 -3.07
C PRO A 36 -3.27 -8.82 -1.61
N LYS A 37 -2.64 -9.53 -0.67
CA LYS A 37 -2.90 -9.36 0.77
C LYS A 37 -2.58 -7.95 1.29
N HIS A 38 -1.56 -7.28 0.74
CA HIS A 38 -1.18 -5.92 1.14
C HIS A 38 -2.15 -4.88 0.57
N SER A 39 -2.51 -4.99 -0.71
CA SER A 39 -3.53 -4.12 -1.32
C SER A 39 -4.88 -4.28 -0.64
N PHE A 40 -5.27 -5.51 -0.27
CA PHE A 40 -6.49 -5.73 0.50
C PHE A 40 -6.44 -5.06 1.89
N CYS A 41 -5.30 -5.12 2.58
CA CYS A 41 -5.12 -4.42 3.85
C CYS A 41 -5.24 -2.89 3.69
N LEU A 42 -4.65 -2.32 2.63
CA LEU A 42 -4.78 -0.89 2.32
C LEU A 42 -6.22 -0.51 1.98
N TRP A 43 -6.91 -1.33 1.19
CA TRP A 43 -8.34 -1.17 0.88
C TRP A 43 -9.18 -1.10 2.16
N LEU A 44 -8.94 -2.02 3.10
CA LEU A 44 -9.60 -1.99 4.41
C LEU A 44 -9.33 -0.68 5.16
N THR A 45 -8.12 -0.12 5.07
CA THR A 45 -7.83 1.17 5.71
C THR A 45 -8.62 2.31 5.08
N PHE A 46 -8.69 2.39 3.73
CA PHE A 46 -9.51 3.39 3.04
C PHE A 46 -11.01 3.26 3.36
N ARG A 47 -11.47 2.05 3.68
CA ARG A 47 -12.87 1.76 4.03
C ARG A 47 -13.17 1.87 5.52
N ASP A 48 -12.20 2.28 6.33
CA ASP A 48 -12.29 2.23 7.79
C ASP A 48 -12.76 0.84 8.29
N GLY A 49 -12.24 -0.24 7.68
CA GLY A 49 -12.66 -1.61 7.91
C GLY A 49 -11.89 -2.34 9.02
N HIS A 50 -10.72 -1.85 9.40
CA HIS A 50 -9.90 -2.49 10.44
C HIS A 50 -10.55 -2.38 11.82
N LYS A 51 -10.37 -3.44 12.62
CA LYS A 51 -10.90 -3.57 13.98
C LYS A 51 -9.94 -2.97 15.02
N THR A 52 -9.77 -1.67 14.97
CA THR A 52 -8.95 -0.92 15.94
C THR A 52 -9.58 -0.95 17.34
N LEU A 53 -8.77 -0.76 18.38
CA LEU A 53 -9.25 -0.80 19.77
C LEU A 53 -10.32 0.25 20.05
N ASN A 54 -10.24 1.45 19.44
CA ASN A 54 -11.34 2.43 19.51
C ASN A 54 -12.69 1.82 19.10
N LYS A 55 -12.75 1.09 17.99
CA LYS A 55 -14.00 0.47 17.52
C LYS A 55 -14.42 -0.68 18.40
N LEU A 56 -13.47 -1.52 18.81
CA LEU A 56 -13.74 -2.64 19.71
C LEU A 56 -14.26 -2.17 21.08
N HIS A 57 -13.73 -1.05 21.58
CA HIS A 57 -14.21 -0.44 22.82
C HIS A 57 -15.64 0.07 22.68
N ARG A 58 -15.98 0.71 21.55
CA ARG A 58 -17.37 1.12 21.25
C ARG A 58 -18.35 -0.06 21.18
N TRP A 59 -17.85 -1.25 20.84
CA TRP A 59 -18.65 -2.49 20.85
C TRP A 59 -18.63 -3.22 22.19
N GLY A 60 -17.96 -2.70 23.21
CA GLY A 60 -17.85 -3.34 24.53
C GLY A 60 -16.94 -4.58 24.56
N VAL A 61 -16.09 -4.78 23.55
CA VAL A 61 -15.19 -5.95 23.46
C VAL A 61 -13.90 -5.75 24.26
N VAL A 62 -13.43 -4.50 24.39
CA VAL A 62 -12.20 -4.15 25.13
C VAL A 62 -12.44 -2.96 26.04
N GLN A 63 -11.72 -2.91 27.17
CA GLN A 63 -11.81 -1.81 28.14
C GLN A 63 -10.75 -0.72 27.90
N SER A 64 -9.59 -1.10 27.37
CA SER A 64 -8.51 -0.17 27.05
C SER A 64 -8.45 0.12 25.56
N VAL A 65 -8.14 1.39 25.24
CA VAL A 65 -7.92 1.87 23.87
C VAL A 65 -6.48 2.33 23.66
N CYS A 66 -5.57 2.04 24.58
CA CYS A 66 -4.15 2.41 24.43
C CYS A 66 -3.54 1.74 23.20
N CYS A 67 -2.74 2.49 22.46
CA CYS A 67 -2.05 2.01 21.26
C CYS A 67 -1.27 0.72 21.54
N ALA A 68 -1.43 -0.26 20.64
CA ALA A 68 -0.73 -1.55 20.73
C ALA A 68 0.79 -1.43 20.77
N PHE A 69 1.34 -0.33 20.24
CA PHE A 69 2.78 -0.06 20.22
C PHE A 69 3.28 0.71 21.46
N GLY A 70 2.46 0.87 22.50
CA GLY A 70 2.91 1.38 23.80
C GLY A 70 3.23 2.89 23.86
N CYS A 71 2.84 3.68 22.86
CA CYS A 71 3.19 5.10 22.81
C CYS A 71 2.31 6.04 23.68
N GLY A 72 1.45 5.48 24.54
CA GLY A 72 0.58 6.24 25.46
C GLY A 72 -0.63 6.96 24.83
N GLN A 73 -0.83 6.87 23.51
CA GLN A 73 -1.96 7.48 22.81
C GLN A 73 -3.07 6.46 22.54
N LYS A 74 -4.27 6.92 22.13
CA LYS A 74 -5.40 6.04 21.80
C LYS A 74 -5.27 5.44 20.39
N GLU A 75 -5.51 4.14 20.25
CA GLU A 75 -5.52 3.47 18.95
C GLU A 75 -6.74 3.87 18.12
N SER A 76 -6.49 4.50 16.98
CA SER A 76 -7.44 4.74 15.90
C SER A 76 -6.79 4.35 14.57
N ILE A 77 -7.53 4.33 13.45
CA ILE A 77 -6.91 4.15 12.13
C ILE A 77 -5.87 5.23 11.87
N ASP A 78 -6.22 6.47 12.17
CA ASP A 78 -5.37 7.64 11.94
C ASP A 78 -4.07 7.55 12.75
N HIS A 79 -4.19 7.16 14.02
CA HIS A 79 -3.04 6.97 14.88
C HIS A 79 -2.19 5.76 14.46
N LEU A 80 -2.83 4.61 14.23
CA LEU A 80 -2.15 3.36 13.92
C LEU A 80 -1.37 3.45 12.61
N PHE A 81 -1.91 4.13 11.60
CA PHE A 81 -1.23 4.31 10.32
C PHE A 81 -0.65 5.72 10.24
N PHE A 82 0.54 5.87 10.86
CA PHE A 82 1.48 6.98 10.69
C PHE A 82 1.31 8.23 11.58
N ALA A 83 0.54 8.15 12.67
CA ALA A 83 0.65 9.13 13.77
C ALA A 83 1.30 8.53 15.03
N CYS A 84 1.33 7.21 15.16
CA CYS A 84 2.08 6.50 16.18
C CYS A 84 3.58 6.56 15.89
N PRO A 85 4.44 7.00 16.83
CA PRO A 85 5.88 7.12 16.63
C PRO A 85 6.55 5.86 16.06
N PHE A 86 6.09 4.68 16.48
CA PHE A 86 6.54 3.39 15.97
C PHE A 86 6.30 3.27 14.45
N THR A 87 5.05 3.43 14.00
CA THR A 87 4.68 3.31 12.58
C THR A 87 5.19 4.47 11.72
N THR A 88 5.24 5.68 12.30
CA THR A 88 5.81 6.88 11.67
C THR A 88 7.29 6.69 11.36
N THR A 89 8.06 6.07 12.28
CA THR A 89 9.49 5.78 12.07
C THR A 89 9.69 4.87 10.85
N ILE A 90 8.93 3.78 10.77
CA ILE A 90 9.00 2.82 9.66
C ILE A 90 8.60 3.49 8.34
N TRP A 91 7.50 4.25 8.34
CA TRP A 91 7.03 4.90 7.12
C TRP A 91 7.98 5.99 6.61
N ASN A 92 8.50 6.83 7.50
CA ASN A 92 9.44 7.88 7.13
C ASN A 92 10.76 7.29 6.57
N HIS A 93 11.25 6.18 7.14
CA HIS A 93 12.41 5.44 6.60
C HIS A 93 12.19 5.09 5.12
N PHE A 94 11.03 4.53 4.80
CA PHE A 94 10.72 4.09 3.45
C PHE A 94 10.33 5.21 2.49
N LEU A 95 9.65 6.26 2.97
CA LEU A 95 9.40 7.48 2.20
C LEU A 95 10.71 8.11 1.74
N ALA A 96 11.73 8.17 2.61
CA ALA A 96 13.04 8.65 2.25
C ALA A 96 13.67 7.81 1.13
N LYS A 97 13.59 6.47 1.20
CA LYS A 97 14.03 5.57 0.11
C LYS A 97 13.28 5.79 -1.20
N CYS A 98 12.01 6.18 -1.13
CA CYS A 98 11.21 6.58 -2.30
C CYS A 98 11.52 8.00 -2.82
N GLY A 99 12.49 8.70 -2.22
CA GLY A 99 12.88 10.05 -2.61
C GLY A 99 11.85 11.11 -2.23
N PHE A 100 11.18 10.95 -1.08
CA PHE A 100 10.29 11.95 -0.49
C PHE A 100 10.83 12.40 0.87
N ARG A 101 10.92 13.72 1.07
CA ARG A 101 11.27 14.35 2.34
C ARG A 101 10.03 15.03 2.91
N ARG A 102 9.30 14.32 3.77
CA ARG A 102 8.12 14.82 4.51
C ARG A 102 8.03 14.13 5.86
N CYS A 103 7.37 14.79 6.80
CA CYS A 103 6.95 14.17 8.05
C CYS A 103 5.55 13.60 7.87
N SER A 104 5.35 12.35 8.30
CA SER A 104 4.00 11.77 8.33
C SER A 104 3.14 12.35 9.45
N GLY A 105 1.84 12.44 9.19
CA GLY A 105 0.87 13.13 10.06
C GLY A 105 -0.39 12.32 10.36
N GLY A 106 -0.32 10.99 10.32
CA GLY A 106 -1.49 10.10 10.45
C GLY A 106 -2.17 9.77 9.13
N TRP A 107 -3.07 8.79 9.16
CA TRP A 107 -3.70 8.24 7.96
C TRP A 107 -4.47 9.28 7.15
N SER A 108 -5.16 10.21 7.79
CA SER A 108 -5.93 11.27 7.12
C SER A 108 -5.05 12.13 6.21
N VAL A 109 -3.88 12.53 6.71
CA VAL A 109 -2.89 13.32 5.96
C VAL A 109 -2.24 12.46 4.87
N GLU A 110 -1.80 11.26 5.23
CA GLU A 110 -1.07 10.38 4.31
C GLU A 110 -1.95 9.86 3.17
N SER A 111 -3.22 9.56 3.44
CA SER A 111 -4.17 9.12 2.43
C SER A 111 -4.48 10.22 1.41
N ALA A 112 -4.68 11.47 1.84
CA ALA A 112 -4.87 12.60 0.96
C ALA A 112 -3.64 12.83 0.06
N TRP A 113 -2.44 12.75 0.65
CA TRP A 113 -1.20 12.85 -0.10
C TRP A 113 -1.03 11.72 -1.12
N CYS A 114 -1.31 10.47 -0.74
CA CYS A 114 -1.23 9.31 -1.64
C CYS A 114 -2.22 9.45 -2.80
N ILE A 115 -3.46 9.86 -2.52
CA ILE A 115 -4.47 10.10 -3.57
C ILE A 115 -4.00 11.20 -4.52
N GLN A 116 -3.38 12.27 -4.03
CA GLN A 116 -2.91 13.35 -4.89
C GLN A 116 -1.68 12.94 -5.73
N ARG A 117 -0.74 12.20 -5.13
CA ARG A 117 0.60 12.01 -5.72
C ARG A 117 0.78 10.68 -6.44
N LEU A 118 0.02 9.66 -6.08
CA LEU A 118 0.20 8.27 -6.55
C LEU A 118 -0.89 7.84 -7.53
N GLN A 119 -1.32 8.72 -8.44
CA GLN A 119 -2.27 8.34 -9.51
C GLN A 119 -1.57 7.74 -10.73
N GLY A 120 -0.26 7.97 -10.89
CA GLY A 120 0.49 7.54 -12.06
C GLY A 120 0.90 6.07 -12.08
N ASN A 121 1.55 5.68 -13.20
CA ASN A 121 2.08 4.34 -13.45
C ASN A 121 3.61 4.33 -13.63
N SER A 122 4.29 5.43 -13.30
CA SER A 122 5.76 5.50 -13.33
C SER A 122 6.37 4.51 -12.33
N PHE A 123 7.62 4.11 -12.53
CA PHE A 123 8.34 3.25 -11.59
C PHE A 123 8.35 3.86 -10.18
N LYS A 124 8.59 5.18 -10.05
CA LYS A 124 8.48 5.89 -8.77
C LYS A 124 7.10 5.74 -8.13
N SER A 125 6.01 5.89 -8.90
CA SER A 125 4.66 5.73 -8.37
C SER A 125 4.38 4.28 -7.97
N TRP A 126 4.82 3.32 -8.79
CA TRP A 126 4.67 1.89 -8.53
C TRP A 126 5.39 1.46 -7.25
N ILE A 127 6.69 1.76 -7.12
CA ILE A 127 7.47 1.36 -5.95
C ILE A 127 6.92 2.03 -4.69
N THR A 128 6.52 3.31 -4.76
CA THR A 128 5.93 4.01 -3.61
C THR A 128 4.60 3.40 -3.17
N LYS A 129 3.70 3.03 -4.11
CA LYS A 129 2.45 2.32 -3.79
C LYS A 129 2.73 0.95 -3.16
N LEU A 130 3.67 0.22 -3.73
CA LEU A 130 4.09 -1.08 -3.21
C LEU A 130 4.60 -0.95 -1.77
N THR A 131 5.49 0.01 -1.52
CA THR A 131 6.02 0.30 -0.19
C THR A 131 4.93 0.71 0.79
N LEU A 132 4.02 1.61 0.41
CA LEU A 132 2.86 1.99 1.23
C LEU A 132 2.06 0.76 1.66
N THR A 133 1.67 -0.09 0.70
CA THR A 133 0.87 -1.29 0.99
C THR A 133 1.62 -2.27 1.91
N ALA A 134 2.92 -2.46 1.70
CA ALA A 134 3.75 -3.36 2.50
C ALA A 134 3.92 -2.85 3.94
N VAL A 135 4.24 -1.56 4.13
CA VAL A 135 4.37 -0.97 5.46
C VAL A 135 3.05 -1.10 6.23
N MET A 136 1.93 -0.75 5.60
CA MET A 136 0.61 -0.84 6.26
C MET A 136 0.24 -2.27 6.63
N TYR A 137 0.51 -3.22 5.74
CA TYR A 137 0.29 -4.63 6.04
C TYR A 137 1.15 -5.11 7.21
N GLN A 138 2.45 -4.81 7.21
CA GLN A 138 3.36 -5.23 8.28
C GLN A 138 2.99 -4.59 9.63
N CYS A 139 2.63 -3.30 9.64
CA CYS A 139 2.14 -2.64 10.86
C CYS A 139 0.84 -3.26 11.37
N TRP A 140 -0.12 -3.59 10.49
CA TRP A 140 -1.36 -4.24 10.87
C TRP A 140 -1.13 -5.66 11.41
N MET A 141 -0.26 -6.43 10.76
CA MET A 141 0.12 -7.77 11.21
C MET A 141 0.81 -7.73 12.56
N GLU A 142 1.74 -6.80 12.76
CA GLU A 142 2.45 -6.65 14.04
C GLU A 142 1.48 -6.34 15.18
N ARG A 143 0.57 -5.38 14.95
CA ARG A 143 -0.49 -5.06 15.90
C ARG A 143 -1.33 -6.29 16.24
N ASN A 144 -1.69 -7.11 15.26
CA ASN A 144 -2.48 -8.32 15.51
C ASN A 144 -1.67 -9.39 16.26
N ASN A 145 -0.40 -9.59 15.92
CA ASN A 145 0.48 -10.52 16.62
C ASN A 145 0.68 -10.12 18.09
N HIS A 146 0.74 -8.82 18.39
CA HIS A 146 0.78 -8.33 19.76
C HIS A 146 -0.41 -8.82 20.59
N PHE A 147 -1.63 -8.80 20.04
CA PHE A 147 -2.83 -9.24 20.76
C PHE A 147 -3.06 -10.75 20.74
N PHE A 148 -2.73 -11.44 19.65
CA PHE A 148 -3.10 -12.85 19.46
C PHE A 148 -1.95 -13.83 19.70
N GLN A 149 -0.69 -13.36 19.64
CA GLN A 149 0.50 -14.20 19.76
C GLN A 149 1.46 -13.70 20.86
N ASN A 150 1.13 -12.59 21.54
CA ASN A 150 1.98 -11.95 22.56
C ASN A 150 3.42 -11.74 22.07
N SER A 151 3.56 -11.41 20.78
CA SER A 151 4.85 -11.18 20.11
C SER A 151 4.93 -9.72 19.70
N PHE A 152 6.09 -9.11 19.95
CA PHE A 152 6.34 -7.71 19.63
C PHE A 152 7.75 -7.52 19.06
N ARG A 153 7.82 -7.31 17.76
CA ARG A 153 9.05 -7.02 17.03
C ARG A 153 9.35 -5.52 17.08
N ASN A 154 10.63 -5.18 17.05
CA ASN A 154 11.07 -3.79 17.00
C ASN A 154 10.94 -3.20 15.57
N CYS A 155 11.18 -1.89 15.45
CA CYS A 155 11.12 -1.20 14.17
C CYS A 155 12.05 -1.82 13.11
N ASP A 156 13.26 -2.23 13.49
CA ASP A 156 14.26 -2.75 12.56
C ASP A 156 13.82 -4.07 11.93
N SER A 157 13.25 -4.99 12.71
CA SER A 157 12.71 -6.25 12.20
C SER A 157 11.52 -6.04 11.24
N LEU A 158 10.69 -5.02 11.49
CA LEU A 158 9.60 -4.66 10.56
C LEU A 158 10.17 -4.01 9.29
N ILE A 159 11.18 -3.15 9.41
CA ILE A 159 11.86 -2.55 8.26
C ILE A 159 12.45 -3.65 7.37
N GLU A 160 13.14 -4.64 7.96
CA GLU A 160 13.65 -5.79 7.22
C GLU A 160 12.54 -6.58 6.52
N SER A 161 11.43 -6.86 7.22
CA SER A 161 10.29 -7.58 6.64
C SER A 161 9.69 -6.84 5.43
N VAL A 162 9.52 -5.51 5.55
CA VAL A 162 9.03 -4.66 4.45
C VAL A 162 10.04 -4.64 3.29
N ALA A 163 11.34 -4.53 3.58
CA ALA A 163 12.39 -4.55 2.56
C ALA A 163 12.36 -5.86 1.77
N LEU A 164 12.25 -7.01 2.45
CA LEU A 164 12.14 -8.32 1.81
C LEU A 164 10.90 -8.44 0.90
N ASP A 165 9.74 -7.93 1.34
CA ASP A 165 8.52 -7.91 0.53
C ASP A 165 8.73 -7.12 -0.78
N ILE A 166 9.45 -5.99 -0.71
CA ILE A 166 9.69 -5.10 -1.83
C ILE A 166 10.77 -5.68 -2.75
N GLU A 167 11.88 -6.16 -2.20
CA GLU A 167 12.95 -6.83 -2.95
C GLU A 167 12.41 -8.05 -3.72
N GLY A 168 11.57 -8.86 -3.07
CA GLY A 168 10.91 -10.00 -3.71
C GLY A 168 10.11 -9.61 -4.94
N LYS A 169 9.45 -8.45 -4.92
CA LYS A 169 8.76 -7.90 -6.10
C LYS A 169 9.70 -7.27 -7.12
N CYS A 170 10.76 -6.61 -6.68
CA CYS A 170 11.76 -6.01 -7.56
C CYS A 170 12.55 -7.06 -8.37
N ARG A 171 12.71 -8.30 -7.87
CA ARG A 171 13.34 -9.40 -8.63
C ARG A 171 12.61 -9.74 -9.94
N GLY A 172 11.31 -9.45 -10.03
CA GLY A 172 10.51 -9.65 -11.24
C GLY A 172 10.52 -8.47 -12.22
N LEU A 173 11.33 -7.43 -11.96
CA LEU A 173 11.43 -6.27 -12.85
C LEU A 173 12.26 -6.59 -14.09
N ILE A 174 11.78 -6.13 -15.24
CA ILE A 174 12.47 -6.25 -16.52
C ILE A 174 12.44 -4.86 -17.16
N ARG A 175 13.62 -4.36 -17.55
CA ARG A 175 13.82 -3.15 -18.38
C ARG A 175 13.08 -1.92 -17.85
N VAL A 176 13.53 -1.40 -16.71
CA VAL A 176 13.07 -0.09 -16.21
C VAL A 176 13.74 1.01 -17.03
N ALA A 177 12.99 2.04 -17.42
CA ALA A 177 13.56 3.17 -18.18
C ALA A 177 14.64 3.88 -17.35
N ASP A 178 15.81 4.08 -17.93
CA ASP A 178 16.88 4.85 -17.29
C ASP A 178 16.59 6.35 -17.39
N ASN A 179 16.45 6.99 -16.24
CA ASN A 179 16.28 8.44 -16.10
C ASN A 179 16.69 8.81 -14.66
N PRO A 180 17.06 10.07 -14.39
CA PRO A 180 17.61 10.48 -13.09
C PRO A 180 16.77 10.05 -11.88
N THR A 181 15.44 10.09 -12.00
CA THR A 181 14.53 9.67 -10.92
C THR A 181 14.61 8.17 -10.66
N ASN A 182 14.64 7.35 -11.72
CA ASN A 182 14.74 5.90 -11.56
C ASN A 182 16.14 5.49 -11.11
N SER A 183 17.20 6.11 -11.61
CA SER A 183 18.58 5.80 -11.20
C SER A 183 18.78 6.12 -9.71
N GLU A 184 18.24 7.25 -9.21
CA GLU A 184 18.26 7.59 -7.78
C GLU A 184 17.49 6.55 -6.94
N LEU A 185 16.31 6.12 -7.39
CA LEU A 185 15.56 5.06 -6.70
C LEU A 185 16.33 3.74 -6.68
N PHE A 186 16.96 3.35 -7.79
CA PHE A 186 17.77 2.15 -7.85
C PHE A 186 18.91 2.17 -6.84
N PHE A 187 19.60 3.31 -6.72
CA PHE A 187 20.62 3.53 -5.69
C PHE A 187 20.01 3.43 -4.28
N ASN A 188 18.93 4.16 -4.00
CA ASN A 188 18.29 4.16 -2.66
C ASN A 188 17.81 2.79 -2.21
N TRP A 189 17.40 1.94 -3.16
CA TRP A 189 16.89 0.58 -2.92
C TRP A 189 17.95 -0.51 -3.11
N ASN A 190 19.22 -0.16 -3.40
CA ASN A 190 20.29 -1.10 -3.70
C ASN A 190 19.92 -2.12 -4.81
N LEU A 191 19.19 -1.67 -5.83
CA LEU A 191 18.76 -2.51 -6.94
C LEU A 191 19.86 -2.61 -8.01
N PRO A 192 20.01 -3.76 -8.71
CA PRO A 192 20.99 -3.92 -9.77
C PRO A 192 20.76 -2.92 -10.92
N THR A 193 21.76 -2.10 -11.22
CA THR A 193 21.71 -1.11 -12.32
C THR A 193 21.53 -1.76 -13.69
N SER A 194 21.86 -3.05 -13.83
CA SER A 194 21.64 -3.85 -15.05
C SER A 194 20.16 -3.96 -15.47
N LEU A 195 19.20 -3.67 -14.57
CA LEU A 195 17.79 -3.64 -14.92
C LEU A 195 17.34 -2.30 -15.52
N LEU A 196 18.20 -1.27 -15.50
CA LEU A 196 17.96 0.00 -16.18
C LEU A 196 18.25 -0.14 -17.67
N SER A 197 17.44 0.50 -18.50
CA SER A 197 17.54 0.43 -19.97
C SER A 197 17.41 1.81 -20.59
N VAL A 198 18.37 2.15 -21.46
CA VAL A 198 18.38 3.39 -22.24
C VAL A 198 17.38 3.24 -23.38
N GLY A 199 16.40 4.14 -23.46
CA GLY A 199 15.47 4.23 -24.60
C GLY A 199 14.12 3.51 -24.46
N ALA A 200 13.76 3.00 -23.27
CA ALA A 200 12.41 2.48 -23.04
C ALA A 200 11.42 3.63 -22.74
N SER A 201 11.04 4.41 -23.75
CA SER A 201 9.75 5.10 -23.67
C SER A 201 8.65 4.03 -23.73
N MET A 202 7.79 3.99 -22.70
CA MET A 202 6.62 3.13 -22.77
C MET A 202 5.78 3.56 -23.97
N PRO A 203 5.40 2.67 -24.89
CA PRO A 203 4.45 3.04 -25.92
C PRO A 203 3.14 3.40 -25.21
N ALA A 204 2.63 4.59 -25.47
CA ALA A 204 1.34 5.04 -24.97
C ALA A 204 0.28 4.01 -25.40
N GLY A 205 -0.18 3.18 -24.45
CA GLY A 205 -1.17 2.13 -24.72
C GLY A 205 -0.83 0.74 -24.19
N TYR A 206 0.41 0.45 -23.77
CA TYR A 206 0.70 -0.84 -23.11
C TYR A 206 0.28 -0.78 -21.63
N SER A 207 -1.00 -1.11 -21.41
CA SER A 207 -1.38 -1.92 -20.26
C SER A 207 -0.36 -3.06 -20.14
N TRP A 208 0.11 -3.37 -18.92
CA TRP A 208 0.83 -4.61 -18.66
C TRP A 208 -0.10 -5.79 -19.00
N SER A 209 -0.20 -6.16 -20.26
CA SER A 209 -0.92 -7.34 -20.73
C SER A 209 -0.13 -8.57 -20.31
N LEU A 210 -0.81 -9.39 -19.52
CA LEU A 210 -0.35 -10.59 -18.85
C LEU A 210 0.15 -11.63 -19.86
N GLN A 211 1.29 -12.25 -19.53
CA GLN A 211 1.44 -13.70 -19.69
C GLN A 211 1.34 -14.30 -18.29
#